data_AF-R9J9U5-F1
#
_entry.id   AF-R9J9U5-F1
#
_cell.length_a   1.000
_cell.length_b   1.000
_cell.length_c   1.000
_cell.angle_alpha   90.00
_cell.angle_beta   90.00
_cell.angle_gamma   90.00
#
_symmetry.space_group_name_H-M   'P 1'
#
loop_
_entity.id
_entity.type
_entity.pdbx_description
1 polymer ?
#
loop_
_entity_poly.entity_id
_entity_poly.type
_entity_poly.pdbx_seq_one_letter_code
_entity_poly.pdbx_strand_id
1 'polypeptide(L)' 'MDALQQTRLLKRMGIEVYFTEDGIWTMNDEDGELRLTIMATLAQNESKKTSMRVKAGQMVTFQKGGLRHRERAWL' A
#
# COMPACT_ATOMS: atom_id res chain seq x y z
N MET A 1 -2.49 9.02 -1.59
CA MET A 1 -2.23 9.23 -0.15
C MET A 1 -1.44 8.02 0.30
N ASP A 2 -0.15 8.19 0.58
CA ASP A 2 0.77 7.11 0.99
C ASP A 2 1.09 7.28 2.48
N ALA A 3 0.89 6.23 3.28
CA ALA A 3 1.11 6.25 4.72
C ALA A 3 2.58 6.57 5.07
N LEU A 4 3.53 6.16 4.22
CA LEU A 4 4.96 6.46 4.39
C LEU A 4 5.29 7.93 4.20
N GLN A 5 4.57 8.59 3.29
CA GLN A 5 4.75 10.01 3.03
C GLN A 5 4.21 10.85 4.20
N GLN A 6 3.17 10.37 4.87
CA GLN A 6 2.63 10.97 6.10
C GLN A 6 3.56 10.76 7.29
N THR A 7 4.10 9.55 7.51
CA THR A 7 5.06 9.33 8.61
C THR A 7 6.35 10.12 8.43
N ARG A 8 6.85 10.28 7.20
CA ARG A 8 7.99 11.18 6.92
C ARG A 8 7.67 12.65 7.18
N LEU A 9 6.43 13.08 6.94
CA LEU A 9 5.99 14.44 7.26
C LEU A 9 5.94 14.66 8.78
N LEU A 10 5.37 13.72 9.51
CA LEU A 10 5.29 13.74 10.97
C LEU A 10 6.68 13.77 11.61
N LYS A 11 7.63 12.96 11.11
CA LYS A 11 9.02 12.98 11.55
C LYS A 11 9.68 14.36 11.36
N ARG A 12 9.47 15.03 10.22
CA ARG A 12 9.97 16.41 9.98
C ARG A 12 9.37 17.44 10.94
N MET A 13 8.18 17.16 11.48
CA MET A 13 7.53 18.00 12.49
C MET A 13 7.92 17.62 13.93
N GLY A 14 8.82 16.65 14.11
CA GLY A 14 9.20 16.14 15.44
C GLY A 14 8.13 15.26 16.09
N ILE A 15 7.14 14.79 15.33
CA ILE A 15 6.05 13.93 15.82
C ILE A 15 6.45 12.47 15.60
N GLU A 16 6.45 11.71 16.69
CA GLU A 16 6.81 10.29 16.67
C GLU A 16 5.64 9.39 16.27
N VAL A 17 5.94 8.28 15.59
CA VAL A 17 4.97 7.27 15.22
C VAL A 17 5.49 5.91 15.71
N TYR A 18 4.61 5.16 16.36
CA TYR A 18 4.89 3.79 16.79
C TYR A 18 3.90 2.85 16.12
N PHE A 19 4.41 1.88 15.37
CA PHE A 19 3.61 0.83 14.77
C PHE A 19 3.55 -0.34 15.76
N THR A 20 2.42 -0.48 16.46
CA THR A 20 2.24 -1.46 17.54
C THR A 20 2.31 -2.91 17.07
N GLU A 21 1.73 -3.21 15.92
CA GLU A 21 1.72 -4.56 15.35
C GLU A 21 3.12 -5.01 14.92
N ASP A 22 3.94 -4.07 14.45
CA ASP A 22 5.26 -4.34 13.87
C ASP A 22 6.43 -4.05 14.83
N GLY A 23 6.15 -3.47 16.00
CA GLY A 23 7.16 -3.05 16.97
C GLY A 23 8.16 -2.01 16.41
N ILE A 24 7.74 -1.21 15.42
CA ILE A 24 8.61 -0.22 14.77
C ILE A 24 8.42 1.14 15.43
N TRP A 25 9.52 1.69 15.94
CA TRP A 25 9.58 3.06 16.44
C TRP A 25 10.39 3.93 15.48
N THR A 26 9.75 4.99 14.96
CA THR A 26 10.32 5.79 13.87
C THR A 26 11.35 6.85 14.30
N MET A 27 11.52 7.07 15.62
CA MET A 27 12.47 8.04 16.18
C MET A 27 13.85 7.46 16.53
N ASN A 28 14.01 6.14 16.53
CA ASN A 28 15.34 5.56 16.73
C ASN A 28 16.13 5.67 15.41
N ASP A 29 17.06 6.63 15.35
CA ASP A 29 17.65 7.15 14.10
C ASP A 29 18.34 6.09 13.22
N GLU A 30 18.92 5.04 13.82
CA GLU A 30 19.71 4.05 13.09
C GLU A 30 18.87 2.87 12.52
N ASP A 31 17.69 2.61 13.10
CA ASP A 31 16.91 1.38 12.82
C ASP A 31 15.49 1.69 12.31
N GLY A 32 14.92 2.84 12.68
CA GLY A 32 13.56 3.23 12.31
C GLY A 32 13.37 3.46 10.80
N GLU A 33 14.30 4.17 10.15
CA GLU A 33 14.23 4.44 8.69
C GLU A 33 14.46 3.18 7.86
N LEU A 34 15.36 2.30 8.30
CA LEU A 34 15.63 1.02 7.64
C LEU A 34 14.39 0.13 7.70
N ARG A 35 13.78 -0.02 8.88
CA ARG A 35 12.55 -0.81 9.07
C ARG A 35 11.36 -0.23 8.28
N LEU A 36 11.20 1.09 8.28
CA LEU A 36 10.21 1.79 7.44
C LEU A 36 10.39 1.49 5.95
N THR A 37 11.63 1.53 5.46
CA THR A 37 11.96 1.26 4.05
C THR A 37 11.73 -0.20 3.67
N ILE A 38 12.06 -1.14 4.57
CA ILE A 38 11.76 -2.57 4.38
C ILE A 38 10.25 -2.80 4.35
N MET A 39 9.51 -2.24 5.30
CA MET A 39 8.04 -2.34 5.35
C MET A 39 7.39 -1.75 4.09
N ALA A 40 7.88 -0.60 3.62
CA ALA A 40 7.44 0.00 2.35
C ALA A 40 7.61 -0.98 1.18
N THR A 41 8.76 -1.64 1.12
CA THR A 41 9.09 -2.59 0.06
C THR A 41 8.19 -3.82 0.11
N LEU A 42 7.93 -4.35 1.33
CA LEU A 42 7.02 -5.47 1.56
C LEU A 42 5.58 -5.13 1.17
N ALA A 43 5.05 -4.02 1.67
CA ALA A 43 3.69 -3.55 1.36
C ALA A 43 3.49 -3.31 -0.14
N GLN A 44 4.50 -2.77 -0.83
CA GLN A 44 4.46 -2.58 -2.27
C GLN A 44 4.45 -3.90 -3.03
N ASN A 45 5.23 -4.89 -2.57
CA ASN A 45 5.26 -6.23 -3.17
C ASN A 45 3.91 -6.95 -3.02
N GLU A 46 3.30 -6.87 -1.84
CA GLU A 46 1.96 -7.42 -1.58
C GLU A 46 0.89 -6.73 -2.43
N SER A 47 0.95 -5.40 -2.55
CA SER A 47 0.04 -4.63 -3.41
C SER A 47 0.13 -5.05 -4.87
N LYS A 48 1.35 -5.29 -5.39
CA LYS A 48 1.56 -5.83 -6.74
C LYS A 48 0.97 -7.24 -6.89
N LYS A 49 1.20 -8.12 -5.93
CA LYS A 49 0.68 -9.50 -5.93
C LYS A 49 -0.85 -9.52 -5.97
N THR A 50 -1.50 -8.67 -5.17
CA THR A 50 -2.96 -8.52 -5.16
C THR A 50 -3.47 -7.97 -6.48
N SER A 51 -2.82 -6.94 -7.03
CA SER A 51 -3.17 -6.38 -8.34
C SER A 51 -3.09 -7.41 -9.47
N MET A 52 -2.03 -8.22 -9.50
CA MET A 52 -1.89 -9.31 -10.47
C MET A 52 -3.02 -10.33 -10.37
N ARG A 53 -3.37 -10.74 -9.14
CA ARG A 53 -4.48 -11.68 -8.91
C ARG A 53 -5.82 -11.12 -9.38
N VAL A 54 -6.09 -9.85 -9.08
CA VAL A 54 -7.31 -9.17 -9.53
C VAL A 54 -7.36 -9.09 -11.05
N LYS A 55 -6.26 -8.74 -11.73
CA LYS A 55 -6.18 -8.73 -13.20
C LYS A 55 -6.36 -10.11 -13.81
N ALA A 56 -5.75 -11.15 -13.24
CA ALA A 56 -5.94 -12.53 -13.68
C ALA A 56 -7.43 -12.95 -13.55
N GLY A 57 -8.07 -12.66 -12.43
CA GLY A 57 -9.51 -12.92 -12.25
C GLY A 57 -10.38 -12.15 -13.24
N GLN A 58 -10.01 -10.90 -13.56
CA GLN A 58 -10.67 -10.10 -14.60
C GLN A 58 -10.50 -10.72 -15.99
N MET A 59 -9.31 -11.19 -16.34
CA MET A 59 -9.07 -11.87 -17.63
C MET A 59 -9.90 -13.15 -17.76
N VAL A 60 -9.96 -13.95 -16.70
CA VAL A 60 -10.77 -15.18 -16.67
C VAL A 60 -12.26 -14.86 -16.82
N THR A 61 -12.76 -13.80 -16.19
CA THR A 61 -14.17 -13.38 -16.33
C THR A 61 -14.48 -12.85 -17.73
N PHE A 62 -13.58 -12.07 -18.34
CA PHE A 62 -13.70 -11.64 -19.73
C PHE A 62 -13.74 -12.83 -20.71
N GLN A 63 -12.86 -13.83 -20.53
CA GLN A 63 -12.85 -15.05 -21.37
C GLN A 63 -14.14 -15.86 -21.24
N LYS A 64 -14.79 -15.83 -20.08
CA LYS A 64 -16.08 -16.50 -19.82
C LYS A 64 -17.30 -15.69 -20.30
N GLY A 65 -17.09 -14.60 -21.05
CA GLY A 65 -18.15 -13.74 -21.58
C GLY A 65 -18.71 -12.72 -20.60
N GLY A 66 -18.10 -12.56 -19.42
CA GLY A 66 -18.50 -11.57 -18.42
C GLY A 66 -18.06 -10.16 -18.83
N LEU A 67 -18.98 -9.40 -19.45
CA LEU A 67 -18.78 -7.98 -19.69
C LEU A 67 -18.83 -7.21 -18.36
N ARG A 68 -17.77 -6.46 -18.07
CA ARG A 68 -17.78 -5.52 -16.94
C ARG A 68 -18.76 -4.39 -17.28
N HIS A 69 -19.93 -4.40 -16.66
CA HIS A 69 -20.94 -3.34 -16.83
C HIS A 69 -20.35 -2.02 -16.31
N ARG A 70 -20.06 -1.08 -17.23
CA ARG A 70 -19.99 0.35 -16.86
C ARG A 70 -21.40 0.88 -17.05
N GLU A 71 -22.14 1.09 -15.97
CA GLU A 71 -23.29 1.99 -16.03
C GLU A 71 -22.79 3.34 -16.51
N ARG A 72 -23.43 3.84 -17.57
CA ARG A 72 -23.22 5.20 -18.06
C ARG A 72 -23.67 6.17 -16.97
N ALA A 73 -22.71 6.70 -16.21
CA ALA A 73 -22.89 8.03 -15.63
C ALA A 73 -22.95 9.03 -16.80
N TRP A 74 -23.93 9.92 -16.78
CA TRP A 74 -24.32 10.90 -17.82
C TRP A 74 -25.35 10.40 -18.85
N LEU A 75 -26.57 10.11 -18.36
CA LEU A 75 -27.84 10.66 -18.86
C LEU A 75 -28.70 11.00 -17.62
#